data_AF-A0A7J3C9D0-F1
#
_entry.id   AF-A0A7J3C9D0-F1
#
_cell.length_a   1.000
_cell.length_b   1.000
_cell.length_c   1.000
_cell.angle_alpha   90.00
_cell.angle_beta   90.00
_cell.angle_gamma   90.00
#
_symmetry.space_group_name_H-M   'P 1'
#
loop_
_entity.id
_entity.type
_entity.pdbx_description
1 polymer ?
#
loop_
_entity_poly.entity_id
_entity_poly.type
_entity_poly.pdbx_seq_one_letter_code
_entity_poly.pdbx_strand_id
1 'polypeptide(L)'
;MEKGKIKELKIPISLVMIAITLFLTILTVIYFFSLLILPSEFSNFLSSSGGWAYYIFLVALIGFLYFAYLLVQTVNDRRKFEELIASDSKSIFVKNVRELDVIARRLGPSFKKRLENKKEQLRVKY
;
A
#
# COMPACT_ATOMS: atom_id res chain seq x y z
N MET A 1 -18.70 7.67 10.27
CA MET A 1 -18.73 6.87 9.02
C MET A 1 -17.58 7.20 8.05
N GLU A 2 -16.96 8.38 8.10
CA GLU A 2 -15.90 8.78 7.14
C GLU A 2 -14.56 8.05 7.28
N LYS A 3 -14.08 7.77 8.50
CA LYS A 3 -12.79 7.09 8.72
C LYS A 3 -12.72 5.66 8.12
N GLY A 4 -13.87 5.06 7.84
CA GLY A 4 -13.99 3.74 7.23
C GLY A 4 -13.66 3.74 5.74
N LYS A 5 -14.22 4.70 4.99
CA LYS A 5 -13.97 4.84 3.54
C LYS A 5 -12.50 5.16 3.24
N ILE A 6 -11.85 5.96 4.07
CA ILE A 6 -10.43 6.32 3.91
C ILE A 6 -9.54 5.07 4.04
N LYS A 7 -9.90 4.10 4.92
CA LYS A 7 -9.15 2.85 5.06
C LYS A 7 -9.28 1.93 3.84
N GLU A 8 -10.47 1.88 3.24
CA GLU A 8 -10.70 1.11 2.01
C GLU A 8 -10.01 1.74 0.80
N LEU A 9 -9.87 3.07 0.77
CA LEU A 9 -9.09 3.78 -0.24
C LEU A 9 -7.57 3.72 -0.05
N LYS A 10 -7.05 3.15 1.04
CA LYS A 10 -5.59 3.05 1.24
C LYS A 10 -4.89 2.30 0.11
N ILE A 11 -5.51 1.22 -0.39
CA ILE A 11 -4.97 0.44 -1.49
C ILE A 11 -4.89 1.27 -2.79
N PRO A 12 -6.00 1.84 -3.31
CA PRO A 12 -5.93 2.64 -4.54
C PRO A 12 -5.05 3.88 -4.38
N ILE A 13 -5.08 4.56 -3.23
CA ILE A 13 -4.20 5.71 -2.98
C ILE A 13 -2.73 5.28 -2.99
N SER A 14 -2.38 4.19 -2.29
CA SER A 14 -1.00 3.68 -2.30
C SER A 14 -0.54 3.29 -3.70
N LEU A 15 -1.43 2.72 -4.52
CA LEU A 15 -1.13 2.32 -5.89
C LEU A 15 -0.91 3.53 -6.80
N VAL A 16 -1.74 4.58 -6.68
CA VAL A 16 -1.56 5.85 -7.39
C VAL A 16 -0.25 6.52 -6.97
N MET A 17 0.08 6.54 -5.68
CA MET A 17 1.34 7.11 -5.19
C MET A 17 2.56 6.33 -5.68
N ILE A 18 2.49 5.00 -5.78
CA ILE A 18 3.53 4.20 -6.44
C ILE A 18 3.68 4.60 -7.89
N ALA A 19 2.59 4.72 -8.64
CA ALA A 19 2.65 5.08 -10.05
C ALA A 19 3.30 6.46 -10.25
N ILE A 20 2.95 7.45 -9.43
CA ILE A 20 3.54 8.80 -9.46
C ILE A 20 5.03 8.76 -9.12
N THR A 21 5.41 8.10 -8.03
CA THR A 21 6.81 8.03 -7.59
C THR A 21 7.69 7.24 -8.55
N LEU A 22 7.17 6.14 -9.11
CA LEU A 22 7.84 5.38 -10.15
C LEU A 22 8.02 6.22 -11.42
N PHE A 23 6.98 6.91 -11.86
CA PHE A 23 7.05 7.79 -13.03
C PHE A 23 8.11 8.89 -12.85
N LEU A 24 8.12 9.58 -11.70
CA LEU A 24 9.13 10.59 -11.38
C LEU A 24 10.55 9.99 -11.31
N THR A 25 10.70 8.78 -10.77
CA THR A 25 11.98 8.08 -10.71
C THR A 25 12.48 7.76 -12.12
N ILE A 26 11.61 7.28 -13.02
CA ILE A 26 11.97 7.00 -14.41
C ILE A 26 12.43 8.27 -15.13
N LEU A 27 11.67 9.36 -15.01
CA LEU A 27 12.02 10.63 -15.68
C LEU A 27 13.37 11.18 -15.21
N THR A 28 13.66 11.09 -13.91
CA THR A 28 14.94 11.55 -13.36
C THR A 28 16.10 10.64 -13.77
N VAL A 29 15.89 9.33 -13.88
CA VAL A 29 16.89 8.40 -14.44
C VAL A 29 17.19 8.74 -15.90
N ILE A 30 16.16 8.93 -16.74
CA ILE A 30 16.32 9.29 -18.15
C ILE A 30 17.14 10.58 -18.30
N TYR A 31 16.90 11.58 -17.43
CA TYR A 31 17.68 12.81 -17.36
C TYR A 31 19.16 12.56 -17.03
N PHE A 32 19.47 11.78 -15.99
CA PHE A 32 20.86 11.50 -15.60
C PHE A 32 21.66 10.74 -16.66
N PHE A 33 20.99 9.83 -17.39
CA PHE A 33 21.61 9.08 -18.50
C PHE A 33 21.59 9.85 -19.83
N SER A 34 21.11 11.09 -19.85
CA SER A 34 21.01 11.95 -21.04
C SER A 34 20.31 11.26 -22.22
N LEU A 35 19.28 10.45 -21.94
CA LEU A 35 18.54 9.73 -22.97
C LEU A 35 17.64 10.71 -23.74
N LEU A 36 17.67 10.65 -25.08
CA LEU A 36 16.92 11.53 -25.99
C LEU A 36 15.38 11.41 -25.92
N ILE A 37 14.88 10.57 -25.03
CA ILE A 37 13.45 10.26 -24.86
C ILE A 37 12.78 11.23 -23.87
N LEU A 38 13.57 12.05 -23.16
CA LEU A 38 13.03 12.98 -22.17
C LEU A 38 12.33 14.17 -22.86
N PRO A 39 11.09 14.50 -22.47
CA PRO A 39 10.42 15.72 -22.92
C PRO A 39 11.28 16.97 -22.63
N SER A 40 11.33 17.90 -23.58
CA SER A 40 12.17 19.09 -23.51
C SER A 40 11.79 20.00 -22.34
N GLU A 41 10.52 20.06 -21.99
CA GLU A 41 9.97 20.81 -20.86
C GLU A 41 10.51 20.26 -19.53
N PHE A 42 10.56 18.93 -19.39
CA PHE A 42 11.06 18.28 -18.19
C PHE A 42 12.58 18.36 -18.10
N SER A 43 13.27 18.24 -19.24
CA SER A 43 14.71 18.47 -19.34
C SER A 43 15.10 19.88 -18.92
N ASN A 44 14.36 20.89 -19.40
CA ASN A 44 14.55 22.30 -19.05
C ASN A 44 14.25 22.58 -17.58
N PHE A 45 13.23 21.94 -17.01
CA PHE A 45 12.92 22.05 -15.59
C PHE A 45 14.06 21.48 -14.72
N LEU A 46 14.55 20.29 -15.04
CA LEU A 46 15.64 19.64 -14.30
C LEU A 46 16.98 20.36 -14.47
N SER A 47 17.29 20.85 -15.68
CA SER A 47 18.52 21.63 -15.93
C SER A 47 18.49 23.00 -15.25
N SER A 48 17.34 23.68 -15.24
CA SER A 48 17.13 24.94 -14.49
C SER A 48 17.24 24.72 -12.98
N SER A 49 16.83 23.54 -12.50
CA SER A 49 16.95 23.14 -11.09
C SER A 49 18.39 22.82 -10.67
N GLY A 50 19.32 22.61 -11.61
CA GLY A 50 20.73 22.34 -11.33
C GLY A 50 20.91 21.17 -10.35
N GLY A 51 21.66 21.41 -9.26
CA GLY A 51 21.93 20.41 -8.22
C GLY A 51 20.68 19.87 -7.50
N TRP A 52 19.52 20.52 -7.61
CA TRP A 52 18.27 20.05 -7.01
C TRP A 52 17.73 18.78 -7.66
N ALA A 53 18.12 18.48 -8.91
CA ALA A 53 17.73 17.25 -9.60
C ALA A 53 18.11 15.98 -8.81
N TYR A 54 19.25 15.99 -8.12
CA TYR A 54 19.69 14.87 -7.27
C TYR A 54 18.75 14.63 -6.07
N TYR A 55 18.26 15.70 -5.44
CA TYR A 55 17.32 15.59 -4.33
C TYR A 55 15.95 15.10 -4.80
N ILE A 56 15.49 15.55 -5.97
CA ILE A 56 14.23 15.08 -6.58
C ILE A 56 14.31 13.57 -6.83
N PHE A 57 15.42 13.10 -7.40
CA PHE A 57 15.65 11.66 -7.60
C PHE A 57 15.67 10.89 -6.27
N LEU A 58 16.39 11.38 -5.27
CA LEU A 58 16.48 10.73 -3.95
C LEU A 58 15.09 10.61 -3.29
N VAL A 59 14.30 11.68 -3.32
CA VAL A 59 12.94 11.70 -2.76
C VAL A 59 12.01 10.77 -3.54
N ALA A 60 12.09 10.77 -4.87
CA ALA A 60 11.29 9.87 -5.71
C ALA A 60 11.62 8.39 -5.43
N LEU A 61 12.90 8.06 -5.28
CA LEU A 61 13.36 6.71 -4.98
C LEU A 61 12.92 6.25 -3.59
N ILE A 62 13.11 7.08 -2.55
CA ILE A 62 12.66 6.77 -1.18
C ILE A 62 11.14 6.63 -1.14
N GLY A 63 10.43 7.54 -1.79
CA GLY A 63 8.97 7.49 -1.91
C GLY A 63 8.51 6.19 -2.58
N PHE A 64 9.12 5.82 -3.69
CA PHE A 64 8.82 4.58 -4.39
C PHE A 64 9.01 3.36 -3.50
N LEU A 65 10.16 3.24 -2.83
CA LEU A 65 10.44 2.13 -1.91
C LEU A 65 9.43 2.08 -0.75
N TYR A 66 9.11 3.23 -0.16
CA TYR A 66 8.15 3.33 0.95
C TYR A 66 6.74 2.90 0.52
N PHE A 67 6.24 3.41 -0.61
CA PHE A 67 4.91 3.04 -1.07
C PHE A 67 4.85 1.59 -1.57
N ALA A 68 5.91 1.10 -2.23
CA ALA A 68 6.03 -0.30 -2.62
C ALA A 68 5.97 -1.22 -1.39
N TYR A 69 6.70 -0.87 -0.32
CA TYR A 69 6.64 -1.60 0.96
C TYR A 69 5.21 -1.62 1.53
N LEU A 70 4.53 -0.47 1.58
CA LEU A 70 3.15 -0.38 2.08
C LEU A 70 2.17 -1.22 1.26
N LEU A 71 2.32 -1.26 -0.06
CA LEU A 71 1.48 -2.09 -0.92
C LEU A 71 1.71 -3.57 -0.63
N VAL A 72 2.97 -4.02 -0.58
CA VAL A 72 3.31 -5.41 -0.26
C VAL A 72 2.76 -5.80 1.12
N GLN A 73 2.93 -4.93 2.12
CA GLN A 73 2.38 -5.16 3.46
C GLN A 73 0.86 -5.32 3.42
N THR A 74 0.16 -4.44 2.69
CA THR A 74 -1.30 -4.48 2.59
C THR A 74 -1.81 -5.71 1.85
N VAL A 75 -1.12 -6.13 0.79
CA VAL A 75 -1.44 -7.36 0.05
C VAL A 75 -1.21 -8.59 0.92
N ASN A 76 -0.10 -8.65 1.66
CA ASN A 76 0.18 -9.76 2.57
C ASN A 76 -0.84 -9.83 3.71
N ASP A 77 -1.18 -8.69 4.33
CA ASP A 77 -2.22 -8.61 5.37
C ASP A 77 -3.58 -9.11 4.83
N ARG A 78 -3.94 -8.75 3.58
CA ARG A 78 -5.17 -9.23 2.94
C ARG A 78 -5.14 -10.74 2.67
N ARG A 79 -4.03 -11.28 2.15
CA ARG A 79 -3.88 -12.73 1.89
C ARG A 79 -3.98 -13.52 3.20
N LYS A 80 -3.27 -13.09 4.24
CA LYS A 80 -3.33 -13.70 5.58
C LYS A 80 -4.73 -13.65 6.16
N PHE A 81 -5.45 -12.54 5.99
CA PHE A 81 -6.83 -12.43 6.47
C PHE A 81 -7.75 -13.48 5.80
N GLU A 82 -7.68 -13.59 4.48
CA GLU A 82 -8.51 -14.55 3.73
C GLU A 82 -8.15 -16.00 4.06
N GLU A 83 -6.87 -16.32 4.25
CA GLU A 83 -6.41 -17.65 4.66
C GLU A 83 -6.94 -18.03 6.06
N LEU A 84 -6.82 -17.11 7.02
CA LEU A 84 -7.25 -17.35 8.40
C LEU A 84 -8.77 -17.38 8.57
N ILE A 85 -9.53 -16.60 7.79
CA ILE A 85 -11.00 -16.59 7.86
C ILE A 85 -11.63 -17.78 7.13
N ALA A 86 -10.94 -18.33 6.12
CA ALA A 86 -11.36 -19.54 5.40
C ALA A 86 -11.19 -20.82 6.24
N SER A 87 -10.44 -20.78 7.35
CA SER A 87 -10.32 -21.92 8.25
C SER A 87 -11.67 -22.26 8.91
N ASP A 88 -12.11 -23.50 8.74
CA ASP A 88 -13.33 -24.03 9.38
C ASP A 88 -13.10 -24.60 10.77
N SER A 89 -11.83 -24.74 11.18
CA SER A 89 -11.49 -25.24 12.51
C SER A 89 -11.61 -24.12 13.56
N LYS A 90 -12.56 -24.31 14.50
CA LYS A 90 -12.80 -23.38 15.61
C LYS A 90 -11.54 -23.14 16.46
N SER A 91 -10.71 -24.15 16.68
CA SER A 91 -9.50 -24.02 17.50
C SER A 91 -8.43 -23.14 16.83
N ILE A 92 -8.25 -23.30 15.51
CA ILE A 92 -7.32 -22.50 14.70
C ILE A 92 -7.81 -21.05 14.63
N PHE A 93 -9.12 -20.85 14.44
CA PHE A 93 -9.71 -19.51 14.41
C PHE A 93 -9.56 -18.77 15.73
N VAL A 94 -9.87 -19.41 16.87
CA VAL A 94 -9.74 -18.79 18.20
C VAL A 94 -8.29 -18.42 18.51
N LYS A 95 -7.32 -19.28 18.16
CA LYS A 95 -5.89 -19.00 18.35
C LYS A 95 -5.44 -17.75 17.60
N ASN A 96 -5.96 -17.55 16.38
CA ASN A 96 -5.55 -16.45 15.50
C ASN A 96 -6.49 -15.23 15.56
N VAL A 97 -7.53 -15.24 16.41
CA VAL A 97 -8.58 -14.21 16.41
C VAL A 97 -8.06 -12.81 16.72
N ARG A 98 -7.02 -12.72 17.57
CA ARG A 98 -6.36 -11.46 17.93
C ARG A 98 -5.58 -10.88 16.74
N GLU A 99 -4.89 -11.73 16.00
CA GLU A 99 -4.16 -11.33 14.79
C GLU A 99 -5.12 -10.90 13.68
N LEU A 100 -6.19 -11.68 13.46
CA LEU A 100 -7.29 -11.34 12.56
C LEU A 100 -7.93 -9.98 12.90
N ASP A 101 -8.12 -9.66 14.18
CA ASP A 101 -8.70 -8.38 14.59
C ASP A 101 -7.74 -7.20 14.34
N VAL A 102 -6.43 -7.39 14.54
CA VAL A 102 -5.41 -6.39 14.18
C VAL A 102 -5.40 -6.15 12.67
N ILE A 103 -5.38 -7.23 11.88
CA ILE A 103 -5.38 -7.17 10.42
C ILE A 103 -6.68 -6.52 9.91
N ALA A 104 -7.84 -6.92 10.44
CA ALA A 104 -9.13 -6.32 10.11
C ALA A 104 -9.16 -4.82 10.39
N ARG A 105 -8.63 -4.38 11.55
CA ARG A 105 -8.54 -2.95 11.89
C ARG A 105 -7.63 -2.17 10.94
N ARG A 106 -6.57 -2.79 10.41
CA ARG A 106 -5.65 -2.17 9.43
C ARG A 106 -6.30 -2.05 8.05
N LEU A 107 -6.91 -3.13 7.57
CA LEU A 107 -7.52 -3.22 6.24
C LEU A 107 -8.79 -2.40 6.09
N GLY A 108 -9.65 -2.35 7.12
CA GLY A 108 -10.85 -1.49 7.10
C GLY A 108 -12.10 -2.11 7.71
N PRO A 109 -13.21 -1.34 7.73
CA PRO A 109 -14.46 -1.73 8.37
C PRO A 109 -15.13 -2.94 7.71
N SER A 110 -15.01 -3.13 6.39
CA SER A 110 -15.54 -4.30 5.69
C SER A 110 -14.94 -5.62 6.20
N PHE A 111 -13.61 -5.66 6.39
CA PHE A 111 -12.91 -6.81 6.96
C PHE A 111 -13.29 -7.06 8.42
N LYS A 112 -13.53 -5.98 9.18
CA LYS A 112 -14.04 -6.10 10.56
C LYS A 112 -15.42 -6.75 10.60
N LYS A 113 -16.35 -6.35 9.72
CA LYS A 113 -17.68 -7.00 9.61
C LYS A 113 -17.58 -8.48 9.25
N ARG A 114 -16.71 -8.83 8.31
CA ARG A 114 -16.47 -10.24 7.94
C ARG A 114 -15.97 -11.06 9.13
N LEU A 115 -15.06 -10.50 9.92
CA LEU A 115 -14.57 -11.14 11.13
C LEU A 115 -15.67 -11.32 12.19
N GLU A 116 -16.50 -10.30 12.40
CA GLU A 116 -17.65 -10.37 13.32
C GLU A 116 -18.65 -11.47 12.89
N ASN A 117 -18.99 -11.54 11.60
CA ASN A 117 -19.87 -12.59 11.07
C ASN A 117 -19.30 -14.00 11.29
N LYS A 118 -17.99 -14.22 11.08
CA LYS A 118 -17.36 -15.53 11.31
C LYS A 118 -17.31 -15.88 12.81
N LYS A 119 -17.12 -14.89 13.69
CA LYS A 119 -17.20 -15.08 15.16
C LYS A 119 -18.59 -15.55 15.60
N GLU A 120 -19.64 -14.94 15.05
CA GLU A 120 -21.03 -15.34 15.31
C GLU A 120 -21.31 -16.77 14.82
N GLN A 121 -20.89 -17.11 13.60
CA GLN A 121 -21.03 -18.46 13.03
C GLN A 121 -20.39 -19.53 13.90
N LEU A 122 -19.17 -19.29 14.39
CA LEU A 122 -18.44 -20.24 15.22
C LEU A 122 -18.87 -20.22 16.70
N ARG A 123 -19.86 -19.38 17.04
CA ARG A 123 -20.31 -19.11 18.42
C ARG A 123 -19.14 -18.84 19.36
N VAL A 124 -18.15 -18.07 18.89
CA VAL A 124 -16.99 -17.66 19.68
C VAL A 124 -17.40 -16.37 20.39
N LYS A 125 -17.87 -16.50 21.64
CA LYS A 125 -18.05 -15.36 22.55
C LYS A 125 -16.72 -15.09 23.26
N TYR A 126 -16.26 -13.84 23.18
CA TYR A 126 -15.27 -13.26 24.08
C TYR A 126 -15.94 -12.11 24.80
#